data_AF-A0A1V5Z9G7-F1
#
_entry.id   AF-A0A1V5Z9G7-F1
#
_cell.length_a   1.000
_cell.length_b   1.000
_cell.length_c   1.000
_cell.angle_alpha   90.00
_cell.angle_beta   90.00
_cell.angle_gamma   90.00
#
_symmetry.space_group_name_H-M   'P 1'
#
loop_
_entity.id
_entity.type
_entity.pdbx_description
1 polymer ?
#
loop_
_entity_poly.entity_id
_entity_poly.type
_entity_poly.pdbx_seq_one_letter_code
_entity_poly.pdbx_strand_id
1 'polypeptide(L)'
;MPNMIDGETEFPETNSMLCPWGQTMPFVFRAAPKFESLADKWILPTLHPRRGEVVIERELWPVSEMFGASVGQHRRAVNAGYEATRRFRARLLALGQEALAILRAKDEMGIVLLGRSYNVNDPGTNLNVPTKLRTLYGTNVIPMDCLPIVGIDIKDVNDNMYWNYGRKILQAARFVSRQPNLRVIYITNFKCGPDSYIKHYTKDAAGGPFLTLQFDGHANDAGTLTRCEAYLDSQGFFTHEPRPIERSAQKSLSRTREERVEA
;
A
#
# COMPACT_ATOMS: atom_id res chain seq x y z
N MET A 1 -2.24 18.45 -14.48
CA MET A 1 -1.99 17.10 -13.93
C MET A 1 -1.38 16.26 -15.04
N PRO A 2 -0.15 15.74 -14.89
CA PRO A 2 0.50 14.99 -15.95
C PRO A 2 -0.20 13.66 -16.23
N ASN A 3 -0.22 13.25 -17.49
CA ASN A 3 -0.53 11.90 -17.90
C ASN A 3 0.75 11.04 -17.78
N MET A 4 0.89 10.32 -16.68
CA MET A 4 2.06 9.49 -16.39
C MET A 4 1.86 8.07 -16.91
N ILE A 5 2.64 7.66 -17.91
CA ILE A 5 2.44 6.37 -18.59
C ILE A 5 3.10 5.21 -17.82
N ASP A 6 4.36 5.38 -17.46
CA ASP A 6 5.16 4.35 -16.80
C ASP A 6 5.90 4.91 -15.57
N GLY A 7 6.49 4.00 -14.80
CA GLY A 7 7.34 4.34 -13.66
C GLY A 7 8.79 4.00 -13.95
N GLU A 8 9.70 4.75 -13.33
CA GLU A 8 11.09 4.37 -13.22
C GLU A 8 11.21 2.96 -12.60
N THR A 9 12.18 2.19 -13.09
CA THR A 9 12.38 0.79 -12.71
C THR A 9 13.85 0.45 -12.72
N GLU A 10 14.26 -0.38 -11.77
CA GLU A 10 15.59 -1.00 -11.72
C GLU A 10 15.68 -2.27 -12.60
N PHE A 11 14.55 -2.71 -13.18
CA PHE A 11 14.45 -3.89 -14.03
C PHE A 11 14.07 -3.49 -15.47
N PRO A 12 15.04 -3.11 -16.33
CA PRO A 12 14.78 -2.63 -17.68
C PRO A 12 14.29 -3.72 -18.65
N GLU A 13 14.42 -4.99 -18.29
CA GLU A 13 13.95 -6.14 -19.07
C GLU A 13 12.44 -6.35 -19.02
N THR A 14 11.76 -5.78 -18.01
CA THR A 14 10.30 -5.84 -17.88
C THR A 14 9.66 -4.47 -18.01
N ASN A 15 8.38 -4.46 -18.40
CA ASN A 15 7.59 -3.24 -18.42
C ASN A 15 7.29 -2.75 -17.00
N SER A 16 7.02 -1.45 -16.87
CA SER A 16 6.75 -0.82 -15.58
C SER A 16 5.58 0.16 -15.71
N MET A 17 4.47 -0.32 -16.24
CA MET A 17 3.33 0.53 -16.52
C MET A 17 2.61 0.97 -15.25
N LEU A 18 2.14 2.20 -15.25
CA LEU A 18 1.23 2.70 -14.22
C LEU A 18 -0.20 2.21 -14.46
N CYS A 19 -1.06 2.43 -13.48
CA CYS A 19 -2.46 2.03 -13.57
C CYS A 19 -3.14 2.76 -14.74
N PRO A 20 -3.95 2.07 -15.58
CA PRO A 20 -4.70 2.73 -16.66
C PRO A 20 -5.61 3.85 -16.13
N TRP A 21 -6.20 3.66 -14.94
CA TRP A 21 -6.97 4.72 -14.28
C TRP A 21 -6.13 5.96 -13.94
N GLY A 22 -4.87 5.77 -13.53
CA GLY A 22 -3.96 6.88 -13.25
C GLY A 22 -3.54 7.61 -14.53
N GLN A 23 -3.27 6.85 -15.60
CA GLN A 23 -2.96 7.39 -16.93
C GLN A 23 -4.14 8.20 -17.49
N THR A 24 -5.37 7.71 -17.33
CA THR A 24 -6.54 8.36 -17.93
C THR A 24 -7.16 9.46 -17.07
N MET A 25 -6.81 9.53 -15.78
CA MET A 25 -7.36 10.49 -14.83
C MET A 25 -7.35 11.95 -15.32
N PRO A 26 -6.29 12.47 -15.98
CA PRO A 26 -6.30 13.85 -16.45
C PRO A 26 -7.33 14.13 -17.54
N PHE A 27 -7.62 13.13 -18.38
CA PHE A 27 -8.66 13.25 -19.41
C PHE A 27 -10.06 13.16 -18.80
N VAL A 28 -10.24 12.30 -17.79
CA VAL A 28 -11.51 12.22 -17.04
C VAL A 28 -11.83 13.55 -16.37
N PHE A 29 -10.86 14.17 -15.68
CA PHE A 29 -11.10 15.48 -15.06
C PHE A 29 -11.39 16.57 -16.08
N ARG A 30 -10.66 16.60 -17.21
CA ARG A 30 -10.91 17.58 -18.28
C ARG A 30 -12.32 17.44 -18.88
N ALA A 31 -12.85 16.22 -18.97
CA ALA A 31 -14.17 15.93 -19.52
C ALA A 31 -15.32 16.06 -18.50
N ALA A 32 -15.03 16.21 -17.21
CA ALA A 32 -16.05 16.30 -16.18
C ALA A 32 -16.75 17.67 -16.22
N PRO A 33 -18.11 17.74 -16.25
CA PRO A 33 -18.84 19.00 -16.36
C PRO A 33 -18.48 20.04 -15.29
N LYS A 34 -18.15 19.59 -14.07
CA LYS A 34 -17.73 20.45 -12.96
C LYS A 34 -16.46 21.27 -13.27
N PHE A 35 -15.65 20.84 -14.23
CA PHE A 35 -14.37 21.48 -14.58
C PHE A 35 -14.35 22.06 -16.00
N GLU A 36 -15.49 22.14 -16.68
CA GLU A 36 -15.59 22.65 -18.05
C GLU A 36 -15.09 24.09 -18.17
N SER A 37 -15.41 24.95 -17.20
CA SER A 37 -14.93 26.34 -17.15
C SER A 37 -13.41 26.48 -16.99
N LEU A 38 -12.72 25.38 -16.68
CA LEU A 38 -11.27 25.30 -16.54
C LEU A 38 -10.61 24.57 -17.73
N ALA A 39 -11.35 24.18 -18.77
CA ALA A 39 -10.89 23.36 -19.88
C ALA A 39 -9.56 23.86 -20.50
N ASP A 40 -9.41 25.17 -20.69
CA ASP A 40 -8.23 25.79 -21.30
C ASP A 40 -7.07 26.04 -20.31
N LYS A 41 -7.30 25.83 -19.01
CA LYS A 41 -6.31 26.02 -17.94
C LYS A 41 -5.58 24.72 -17.58
N TRP A 42 -5.97 23.60 -18.17
CA TRP A 42 -5.37 22.29 -17.88
C TRP A 42 -4.00 22.13 -18.53
N ILE A 43 -2.98 21.91 -17.71
CA ILE A 43 -1.63 21.54 -18.14
C ILE A 43 -1.47 20.03 -18.02
N LEU A 44 -1.40 19.35 -19.17
CA LEU A 44 -1.50 17.88 -19.29
C LEU A 44 -0.35 17.26 -20.10
N PRO A 45 0.93 17.43 -19.69
CA PRO A 45 2.03 16.77 -20.38
C PRO A 45 1.88 15.25 -20.27
N THR A 46 2.25 14.52 -21.32
CA THR A 46 2.38 13.06 -21.27
C THR A 46 3.82 12.71 -21.00
N LEU A 47 4.05 11.96 -19.92
CA LEU A 47 5.38 11.71 -19.37
C LEU A 47 5.69 10.21 -19.35
N HIS A 48 6.93 9.87 -19.72
CA HIS A 48 7.47 8.51 -19.72
C HIS A 48 8.74 8.39 -18.84
N PRO A 49 8.60 8.43 -17.51
CA PRO A 49 9.74 8.37 -16.58
C PRO A 49 10.69 7.19 -16.81
N ARG A 50 10.18 6.04 -17.28
CA ARG A 50 11.02 4.87 -17.58
C ARG A 50 12.08 5.14 -18.64
N ARG A 51 11.87 6.14 -19.51
CA ARG A 51 12.82 6.55 -20.56
C ARG A 51 13.93 7.47 -20.06
N GLY A 52 13.94 7.81 -18.78
CA GLY A 52 15.01 8.55 -18.11
C GLY A 52 14.82 10.07 -18.09
N GLU A 53 15.63 10.73 -17.25
CA GLU A 53 15.49 12.16 -16.93
C GLU A 53 15.58 13.07 -18.17
N VAL A 54 16.43 12.72 -19.14
CA VAL A 54 16.59 13.47 -20.41
C VAL A 54 15.30 13.49 -21.23
N VAL A 55 14.57 12.37 -21.25
CA VAL A 55 13.28 12.30 -21.96
C VAL A 55 12.22 13.11 -21.23
N ILE A 56 12.21 13.07 -19.89
CA ILE A 56 11.31 13.89 -19.08
C ILE A 56 11.59 15.38 -19.24
N GLU A 57 12.85 15.81 -19.26
CA GLU A 57 13.23 17.20 -19.56
C GLU A 57 12.59 17.64 -20.88
N ARG A 58 12.82 16.87 -21.95
CA ARG A 58 12.25 17.16 -23.28
C ARG A 58 10.71 17.17 -23.27
N GLU A 59 10.06 16.23 -22.61
CA GLU A 59 8.58 16.12 -22.55
C GLU A 59 7.94 17.25 -21.74
N LEU A 60 8.67 17.86 -20.80
CA LEU A 60 8.22 19.01 -20.02
C LEU A 60 8.51 20.36 -20.69
N TRP A 61 9.33 20.39 -21.76
CA TRP A 61 9.66 21.64 -22.45
C TRP A 61 8.44 22.43 -22.93
N PRO A 62 7.44 21.82 -23.60
CA PRO A 62 6.25 22.56 -24.06
C PRO A 62 5.50 23.27 -22.92
N VAL A 63 5.45 22.65 -21.73
CA VAL A 63 4.84 23.27 -20.56
C VAL A 63 5.62 24.50 -20.11
N SER A 64 6.95 24.43 -20.13
CA SER A 64 7.81 25.56 -19.74
C SER A 64 7.72 26.71 -20.73
N GLU A 65 7.61 26.39 -22.02
CA GLU A 65 7.43 27.35 -23.12
C GLU A 65 6.11 28.12 -22.97
N MET A 66 5.02 27.46 -22.57
CA MET A 66 3.74 28.11 -22.26
C MET A 66 3.84 29.21 -21.19
N PHE A 67 4.82 29.11 -20.29
CA PHE A 67 5.07 30.10 -19.25
C PHE A 67 6.15 31.13 -19.64
N GLY A 68 6.64 31.11 -20.87
CA GLY A 68 7.71 32.01 -21.33
C GLY A 68 9.07 31.74 -20.67
N ALA A 69 9.31 30.52 -20.18
CA ALA A 69 10.58 30.17 -19.53
C ALA A 69 11.70 29.96 -20.56
N SER A 70 12.89 30.46 -20.25
CA SER A 70 14.12 30.15 -21.01
C SER A 70 14.55 28.69 -20.83
N VAL A 71 15.34 28.16 -21.78
CA VAL A 71 15.95 26.81 -21.70
C VAL A 71 16.74 26.63 -20.39
N GLY A 72 17.46 27.67 -19.95
CA GLY A 72 18.20 27.64 -18.70
C GLY A 72 17.29 27.54 -17.46
N GLN A 73 16.16 28.25 -17.45
CA GLN A 73 15.16 28.14 -16.37
C GLN A 73 14.50 26.76 -16.37
N HIS A 74 14.13 26.24 -17.54
CA HIS A 74 13.54 24.92 -17.70
C HIS A 74 14.44 23.81 -17.13
N ARG A 75 15.71 23.75 -17.56
CA ARG A 75 16.68 22.76 -17.06
C ARG A 75 16.83 22.81 -15.54
N ARG A 76 16.96 24.02 -14.98
CA ARG A 76 17.04 24.19 -13.53
C ARG A 76 15.78 23.71 -12.82
N ALA A 77 14.60 23.98 -13.38
CA ALA A 77 13.32 23.54 -12.80
C ALA A 77 13.16 22.01 -12.83
N VAL A 78 13.48 21.36 -13.95
CA VAL A 78 13.44 19.90 -14.07
C VAL A 78 14.43 19.24 -13.10
N ASN A 79 15.68 19.72 -13.06
CA ASN A 79 16.70 19.23 -12.12
C ASN A 79 16.28 19.39 -10.66
N ALA A 80 15.69 20.55 -10.30
CA ALA A 80 15.17 20.79 -8.96
C ALA A 80 14.01 19.84 -8.60
N GLY A 81 13.13 19.51 -9.56
CA GLY A 81 12.05 18.55 -9.36
C GLY A 81 12.55 17.12 -9.12
N TYR A 82 13.55 16.69 -9.88
CA TYR A 82 14.21 15.40 -9.66
C TYR A 82 14.94 15.33 -8.32
N GLU A 83 15.63 16.40 -7.95
CA GLU A 83 16.31 16.48 -6.66
C GLU A 83 15.33 16.47 -5.49
N ALA A 84 14.21 17.18 -5.59
CA ALA A 84 13.13 17.09 -4.62
C ALA A 84 12.59 15.66 -4.50
N THR A 85 12.39 14.97 -5.62
CA THR A 85 11.94 13.56 -5.63
C THR A 85 12.94 12.63 -4.96
N ARG A 86 14.24 12.76 -5.26
CA ARG A 86 15.31 11.95 -4.64
C ARG A 86 15.38 12.18 -3.14
N ARG A 87 15.36 13.44 -2.69
CA ARG A 87 15.35 13.79 -1.25
C ARG A 87 14.12 13.22 -0.53
N PHE A 88 12.94 13.31 -1.15
CA PHE A 88 11.72 12.74 -0.57
C PHE A 88 11.81 11.22 -0.42
N ARG A 89 12.21 10.49 -1.46
CA ARG A 89 12.38 9.03 -1.41
C ARG A 89 13.45 8.61 -0.39
N ALA A 90 14.58 9.32 -0.33
CA ALA A 90 15.63 9.08 0.66
C ALA A 90 15.11 9.30 2.09
N ARG A 91 14.29 10.33 2.32
CA ARG A 91 13.68 10.59 3.63
C ARG A 91 12.70 9.48 4.03
N LEU A 92 11.84 9.01 3.12
CA LEU A 92 10.94 7.89 3.41
C LEU A 92 11.70 6.62 3.79
N LEU A 93 12.77 6.31 3.05
CA LEU A 93 13.62 5.16 3.34
C LEU A 93 14.29 5.28 4.71
N ALA A 94 14.83 6.46 5.04
CA ALA A 94 15.44 6.71 6.35
C ALA A 94 14.43 6.53 7.49
N LEU A 95 13.21 7.05 7.34
CA LEU A 95 12.13 6.88 8.33
C LEU A 95 11.73 5.41 8.49
N GLY A 96 11.67 4.65 7.38
CA GLY A 96 11.39 3.23 7.45
C GLY A 96 12.51 2.44 8.12
N GLN A 97 13.76 2.74 7.83
CA GLN A 97 14.92 2.12 8.49
C GLN A 97 14.93 2.39 9.99
N GLU A 98 14.66 3.63 10.40
CA GLU A 98 14.51 4.02 11.80
C GLU A 98 13.38 3.23 12.48
N ALA A 99 12.19 3.19 11.88
CA ALA A 99 11.06 2.44 12.41
C ALA A 99 11.37 0.94 12.55
N LEU A 100 11.95 0.32 11.52
CA LEU A 100 12.34 -1.09 11.54
C LEU A 100 13.42 -1.38 12.61
N ALA A 101 14.35 -0.45 12.83
CA ALA A 101 15.36 -0.58 13.88
C ALA A 101 14.74 -0.52 15.28
N ILE A 102 13.79 0.39 15.50
CA ILE A 102 13.04 0.49 16.77
C ILE A 102 12.29 -0.81 17.04
N LEU A 103 11.57 -1.35 16.04
CA LEU A 103 10.83 -2.60 16.20
C LEU A 103 11.74 -3.77 16.59
N ARG A 104 12.90 -3.90 15.94
CA ARG A 104 13.87 -4.96 16.29
C ARG A 104 14.47 -4.77 17.68
N ALA A 105 14.82 -3.54 18.05
CA ALA A 105 15.43 -3.25 19.34
C ALA A 105 14.48 -3.50 20.53
N LYS A 106 13.17 -3.35 20.30
CA LYS A 106 12.13 -3.55 21.32
C LYS A 106 11.43 -4.91 21.23
N ASP A 107 11.81 -5.75 20.27
CA ASP A 107 11.12 -7.01 19.95
C ASP A 107 9.61 -6.81 19.71
N GLU A 108 9.25 -5.70 19.05
CA GLU A 108 7.87 -5.34 18.78
C GLU A 108 7.41 -5.81 17.40
N MET A 109 6.14 -6.21 17.33
CA MET A 109 5.46 -6.56 16.09
C MET A 109 5.05 -5.31 15.31
N GLY A 110 5.02 -5.43 13.98
CA GLY A 110 4.57 -4.37 13.08
C GLY A 110 3.76 -4.86 11.90
N ILE A 111 2.86 -4.01 11.42
CA ILE A 111 2.08 -4.17 10.21
C ILE A 111 2.69 -3.34 9.10
N VAL A 112 2.98 -3.99 7.99
CA VAL A 112 3.29 -3.33 6.73
C VAL A 112 2.02 -3.19 5.91
N LEU A 113 1.73 -1.96 5.49
CA LEU A 113 0.63 -1.67 4.58
C LEU A 113 1.12 -1.80 3.14
N LEU A 114 0.64 -2.82 2.44
CA LEU A 114 0.81 -2.97 1.00
C LEU A 114 -0.35 -2.33 0.26
N GLY A 115 -0.06 -1.75 -0.89
CA GLY A 115 -1.07 -1.17 -1.76
C GLY A 115 -0.52 0.04 -2.49
N ARG A 116 -1.29 0.56 -3.44
CA ARG A 116 -0.90 1.75 -4.18
C ARG A 116 -0.89 2.95 -3.25
N SER A 117 0.03 3.89 -3.43
CA SER A 117 0.19 5.02 -2.51
C SER A 117 -1.10 5.84 -2.35
N TYR A 118 -1.92 5.96 -3.40
CA TYR A 118 -3.22 6.64 -3.31
C TYR A 118 -4.29 5.86 -2.53
N ASN A 119 -4.11 4.55 -2.30
CA ASN A 119 -4.98 3.75 -1.43
C ASN A 119 -4.46 3.73 0.01
N VAL A 120 -3.14 3.67 0.20
CA VAL A 120 -2.53 3.52 1.53
C VAL A 120 -2.43 4.85 2.25
N ASN A 121 -2.15 5.94 1.54
CA ASN A 121 -1.78 7.23 2.15
C ASN A 121 -2.92 8.26 2.16
N ASP A 122 -4.08 7.97 1.56
CA ASP A 122 -5.26 8.85 1.59
C ASP A 122 -6.31 8.33 2.59
N PRO A 123 -6.55 9.03 3.72
CA PRO A 123 -7.50 8.60 4.75
C PRO A 123 -8.95 8.54 4.26
N GLY A 124 -9.32 9.30 3.22
CA GLY A 124 -10.63 9.23 2.60
C GLY A 124 -10.83 7.94 1.80
N THR A 125 -9.76 7.36 1.26
CA THR A 125 -9.84 6.14 0.43
C THR A 125 -9.83 4.86 1.25
N ASN A 126 -9.15 4.86 2.41
CA ASN A 126 -8.99 3.69 3.26
C ASN A 126 -9.69 3.79 4.62
N LEU A 127 -10.62 4.73 4.76
CA LEU A 127 -11.36 4.98 5.99
C LEU A 127 -10.45 5.22 7.20
N ASN A 128 -9.28 5.82 6.95
CA ASN A 128 -8.23 6.11 7.93
C ASN A 128 -7.78 4.88 8.76
N VAL A 129 -7.83 3.68 8.18
CA VAL A 129 -7.37 2.43 8.83
C VAL A 129 -5.96 2.55 9.41
N PRO A 130 -4.95 3.14 8.75
CA PRO A 130 -3.60 3.24 9.32
C PRO A 130 -3.59 3.94 10.69
N THR A 131 -4.31 5.06 10.81
CA THR A 131 -4.41 5.79 12.07
C THR A 131 -5.16 4.97 13.11
N LYS A 132 -6.27 4.34 12.74
CA LYS A 132 -7.07 3.51 13.67
C LYS A 132 -6.30 2.31 14.20
N LEU A 133 -5.48 1.67 13.37
CA LEU A 133 -4.55 0.62 13.79
C LEU A 133 -3.60 1.11 14.88
N ARG A 134 -3.09 2.34 14.75
CA ARG A 134 -2.22 2.95 15.77
C ARG A 134 -2.98 3.35 17.02
N THR A 135 -4.10 4.05 16.88
CA THR A 135 -4.77 4.69 18.02
C THR A 135 -5.63 3.72 18.83
N LEU A 136 -6.28 2.75 18.18
CA LEU A 136 -7.19 1.83 18.84
C LEU A 136 -6.50 0.56 19.32
N TYR A 137 -5.50 0.07 18.57
CA TYR A 137 -4.86 -1.22 18.85
C TYR A 137 -3.36 -1.11 19.17
N GLY A 138 -2.78 0.09 19.24
CA GLY A 138 -1.36 0.29 19.56
C GLY A 138 -0.38 -0.33 18.54
N THR A 139 -0.87 -0.82 17.40
CA THR A 139 -0.11 -1.67 16.48
C THR A 139 0.86 -0.87 15.65
N ASN A 140 2.15 -1.22 15.55
CA ASN A 140 3.08 -0.50 14.66
C ASN A 140 2.67 -0.60 13.19
N VAL A 141 2.67 0.51 12.46
CA VAL A 141 2.22 0.56 11.06
C VAL A 141 3.28 1.25 10.22
N ILE A 142 3.72 0.57 9.15
CA ILE A 142 4.75 1.05 8.21
C ILE A 142 4.19 0.95 6.79
N PRO A 143 4.08 2.05 6.02
CA PRO A 143 3.69 1.98 4.62
C PRO A 143 4.82 1.36 3.78
N MET A 144 4.47 0.58 2.74
CA MET A 144 5.47 -0.09 1.90
C MET A 144 6.46 0.87 1.23
N ASP A 145 6.06 2.13 1.00
CA ASP A 145 6.90 3.17 0.39
C ASP A 145 8.14 3.53 1.26
N CYS A 146 8.13 3.16 2.54
CA CYS A 146 9.26 3.35 3.46
C CYS A 146 10.21 2.15 3.52
N LEU A 147 9.91 1.04 2.84
CA LEU A 147 10.71 -0.18 2.96
C LEU A 147 11.91 -0.20 1.97
N PRO A 148 13.05 -0.80 2.37
CA PRO A 148 14.22 -0.97 1.50
C PRO A 148 14.00 -2.13 0.51
N ILE A 149 13.12 -1.93 -0.47
CA ILE A 149 12.68 -3.00 -1.40
C ILE A 149 13.46 -3.05 -2.73
N VAL A 150 14.29 -2.05 -2.98
CA VAL A 150 15.15 -1.96 -4.17
C VAL A 150 16.07 -3.18 -4.24
N GLY A 151 16.17 -3.80 -5.40
CA GLY A 151 17.01 -4.95 -5.70
C GLY A 151 16.40 -6.29 -5.31
N ILE A 152 15.23 -6.32 -4.66
CA ILE A 152 14.56 -7.58 -4.33
C ILE A 152 14.02 -8.21 -5.60
N ASP A 153 14.54 -9.39 -5.96
CA ASP A 153 14.04 -10.16 -7.10
C ASP A 153 12.67 -10.78 -6.80
N ILE A 154 11.81 -10.79 -7.82
CA ILE A 154 10.46 -11.38 -7.81
C ILE A 154 10.22 -12.40 -8.93
N LYS A 155 11.25 -12.76 -9.72
CA LYS A 155 11.11 -13.60 -10.92
C LYS A 155 10.58 -15.01 -10.66
N ASP A 156 10.89 -15.61 -9.52
CA ASP A 156 10.36 -16.91 -9.10
C ASP A 156 8.84 -16.90 -8.81
N VAL A 157 8.28 -15.72 -8.49
CA VAL A 157 6.83 -15.54 -8.29
C VAL A 157 6.17 -15.02 -9.57
N ASN A 158 6.79 -14.06 -10.24
CA ASN A 158 6.31 -13.49 -11.48
C ASN A 158 7.47 -12.86 -12.27
N ASP A 159 7.91 -13.50 -13.33
CA ASP A 159 9.03 -13.05 -14.17
C ASP A 159 8.71 -11.82 -15.04
N ASN A 160 7.42 -11.55 -15.29
CA ASN A 160 6.94 -10.50 -16.18
C ASN A 160 5.90 -9.57 -15.50
N MET A 161 6.18 -9.14 -14.27
CA MET A 161 5.24 -8.29 -13.54
C MET A 161 5.14 -6.91 -14.22
N TYR A 162 4.12 -6.77 -15.07
CA TYR A 162 3.90 -5.64 -15.98
C TYR A 162 3.66 -4.30 -15.28
N TRP A 163 3.05 -4.35 -14.09
CA TRP A 163 2.63 -3.16 -13.34
C TRP A 163 3.75 -2.69 -12.39
N ASN A 164 4.14 -1.41 -12.46
CA ASN A 164 5.16 -0.83 -11.56
C ASN A 164 4.83 -1.06 -10.07
N TYR A 165 3.61 -0.70 -9.66
CA TYR A 165 3.16 -0.93 -8.29
C TYR A 165 2.97 -2.41 -7.96
N GLY A 166 2.63 -3.25 -8.95
CA GLY A 166 2.54 -4.69 -8.74
C GLY A 166 3.88 -5.27 -8.32
N ARG A 167 4.96 -4.90 -9.04
CA ARG A 167 6.32 -5.30 -8.69
C ARG A 167 6.71 -4.80 -7.28
N LYS A 168 6.47 -3.53 -6.97
CA LYS A 168 6.76 -2.98 -5.63
C LYS A 168 6.00 -3.70 -4.51
N ILE A 169 4.72 -4.02 -4.73
CA ILE A 169 3.92 -4.80 -3.78
C ILE A 169 4.52 -6.18 -3.55
N LEU A 170 4.96 -6.88 -4.61
CA LEU A 170 5.62 -8.19 -4.49
C LEU A 170 6.99 -8.09 -3.79
N GLN A 171 7.80 -7.08 -4.12
CA GLN A 171 9.09 -6.85 -3.47
C GLN A 171 8.91 -6.55 -1.97
N ALA A 172 7.90 -5.74 -1.61
CA ALA A 172 7.57 -5.44 -0.23
C ALA A 172 7.03 -6.66 0.53
N ALA A 173 6.16 -7.46 -0.10
CA ALA A 173 5.69 -8.72 0.48
C ALA A 173 6.85 -9.68 0.77
N ARG A 174 7.80 -9.79 -0.17
CA ARG A 174 9.02 -10.58 -0.01
C ARG A 174 9.99 -10.03 1.03
N PHE A 175 10.09 -8.71 1.15
CA PHE A 175 10.84 -8.10 2.22
C PHE A 175 10.26 -8.53 3.57
N VAL A 176 8.93 -8.41 3.72
CA VAL A 176 8.22 -8.74 4.96
C VAL A 176 8.31 -10.24 5.30
N SER A 177 8.27 -11.14 4.32
CA SER A 177 8.37 -12.58 4.57
C SER A 177 9.69 -13.01 5.19
N ARG A 178 10.73 -12.18 5.07
CA ARG A 178 12.06 -12.38 5.69
C ARG A 178 12.16 -11.75 7.08
N GLN A 179 11.11 -11.08 7.57
CA GLN A 179 11.11 -10.38 8.86
C GLN A 179 10.14 -11.08 9.83
N PRO A 180 10.63 -11.72 10.90
CA PRO A 180 9.77 -12.52 11.79
C PRO A 180 8.74 -11.68 12.55
N ASN A 181 9.01 -10.39 12.78
CA ASN A 181 8.16 -9.48 13.53
C ASN A 181 7.23 -8.61 12.66
N LEU A 182 7.21 -8.80 11.34
CA LEU A 182 6.35 -8.03 10.44
C LEU A 182 5.22 -8.87 9.86
N ARG A 183 4.04 -8.26 9.71
CA ARG A 183 2.85 -8.85 9.10
C ARG A 183 2.26 -7.92 8.05
N VAL A 184 1.49 -8.44 7.12
CA VAL A 184 0.96 -7.66 5.99
C VAL A 184 -0.52 -7.36 6.15
N ILE A 185 -0.91 -6.11 5.89
CA ILE A 185 -2.28 -5.76 5.48
C ILE A 185 -2.19 -5.17 4.06
N TYR A 186 -2.87 -5.76 3.10
CA TYR A 186 -2.97 -5.27 1.74
C TYR A 186 -4.27 -4.47 1.56
N ILE A 187 -4.14 -3.16 1.36
CA ILE A 187 -5.23 -2.24 1.03
C ILE A 187 -5.39 -2.13 -0.50
N THR A 188 -6.59 -2.44 -1.00
CA THR A 188 -6.98 -2.35 -2.41
C THR A 188 -8.41 -1.82 -2.56
N ASN A 189 -8.86 -1.62 -3.79
CA ASN A 189 -10.20 -1.13 -4.10
C ASN A 189 -11.05 -2.16 -4.84
N PHE A 190 -12.37 -2.03 -4.68
CA PHE A 190 -13.34 -2.79 -5.46
C PHE A 190 -13.14 -2.51 -6.96
N LYS A 191 -13.28 -3.56 -7.78
CA LYS A 191 -13.04 -3.53 -9.24
C LYS A 191 -11.63 -3.06 -9.65
N CYS A 192 -10.62 -3.16 -8.78
CA CYS A 192 -9.25 -2.93 -9.19
C CYS A 192 -8.72 -4.13 -10.01
N GLY A 193 -8.83 -4.04 -11.34
CA GLY A 193 -8.39 -5.09 -12.27
C GLY A 193 -6.93 -5.53 -12.05
N PRO A 194 -5.93 -4.62 -12.08
CA PRO A 194 -4.54 -5.00 -11.84
C PRO A 194 -4.32 -5.72 -10.50
N ASP A 195 -4.94 -5.23 -9.42
CA ASP A 195 -4.74 -5.78 -8.08
C ASP A 195 -5.41 -7.15 -7.91
N SER A 196 -6.48 -7.47 -8.65
CA SER A 196 -7.07 -8.81 -8.61
C SER A 196 -6.08 -9.87 -9.13
N TYR A 197 -5.22 -9.53 -10.10
CA TYR A 197 -4.12 -10.40 -10.53
C TYR A 197 -2.96 -10.39 -9.53
N ILE A 198 -2.51 -9.21 -9.08
CA ILE A 198 -1.34 -9.07 -8.20
C ILE A 198 -1.54 -9.80 -6.87
N LYS A 199 -2.75 -9.75 -6.30
CA LYS A 199 -3.07 -10.38 -5.01
C LYS A 199 -2.75 -11.87 -4.96
N HIS A 200 -2.94 -12.60 -6.06
CA HIS A 200 -2.59 -14.02 -6.13
C HIS A 200 -1.08 -14.23 -5.94
N TYR A 201 -0.26 -13.47 -6.67
CA TYR A 201 1.20 -13.49 -6.54
C TYR A 201 1.69 -12.95 -5.18
N THR A 202 0.98 -12.00 -4.58
CA THR A 202 1.33 -11.48 -3.25
C THR A 202 1.33 -12.58 -2.20
N LYS A 203 0.42 -13.56 -2.31
CA LYS A 203 0.40 -14.72 -1.40
C LYS A 203 1.69 -15.51 -1.44
N ASP A 204 2.19 -15.79 -2.64
CA ASP A 204 3.42 -16.56 -2.84
C ASP A 204 4.65 -15.75 -2.41
N ALA A 205 4.66 -14.45 -2.68
CA ALA A 205 5.74 -13.56 -2.23
C ALA A 205 5.80 -13.38 -0.70
N ALA A 206 4.63 -13.29 -0.05
CA ALA A 206 4.51 -13.10 1.40
C ALA A 206 4.81 -14.38 2.20
N GLY A 207 4.66 -15.57 1.60
CA GLY A 207 4.98 -16.85 2.25
C GLY A 207 4.15 -17.17 3.49
N GLY A 208 3.08 -16.42 3.76
CA GLY A 208 2.27 -16.52 4.98
C GLY A 208 0.91 -15.82 4.84
N PRO A 209 0.04 -15.94 5.85
CA PRO A 209 -1.27 -15.29 5.82
C PRO A 209 -1.12 -13.77 5.82
N PHE A 210 -1.99 -13.09 5.07
CA PHE A 210 -2.13 -11.64 5.10
C PHE A 210 -3.59 -11.23 5.01
N LEU A 211 -3.94 -10.09 5.60
CA LEU A 211 -5.28 -9.53 5.48
C LEU A 211 -5.37 -8.67 4.22
N THR A 212 -6.42 -8.86 3.41
CA THR A 212 -6.76 -7.93 2.33
C THR A 212 -7.97 -7.09 2.73
N LEU A 213 -7.81 -5.77 2.75
CA LEU A 213 -8.89 -4.81 2.91
C LEU A 213 -9.25 -4.25 1.55
N GLN A 214 -10.53 -4.36 1.18
CA GLN A 214 -11.04 -3.84 -0.09
C GLN A 214 -12.05 -2.73 0.21
N PHE A 215 -11.82 -1.56 -0.37
CA PHE A 215 -12.68 -0.39 -0.22
C PHE A 215 -13.43 -0.10 -1.52
N ASP A 216 -14.70 0.30 -1.41
CA ASP A 216 -15.59 0.55 -2.56
C ASP A 216 -16.21 1.95 -2.54
N GLY A 217 -15.72 2.84 -1.66
CA GLY A 217 -16.22 4.20 -1.49
C GLY A 217 -17.33 4.35 -0.46
N HIS A 218 -17.79 3.27 0.18
CA HIS A 218 -18.68 3.38 1.33
C HIS A 218 -17.91 3.77 2.59
N ALA A 219 -18.55 4.59 3.43
CA ALA A 219 -17.94 5.15 4.64
C ALA A 219 -18.03 4.23 5.89
N ASN A 220 -18.58 3.01 5.76
CA ASN A 220 -18.73 2.11 6.91
C ASN A 220 -17.40 1.40 7.23
N ASP A 221 -16.78 1.81 8.33
CA ASP A 221 -15.50 1.31 8.79
C ASP A 221 -15.61 0.15 9.79
N ALA A 222 -16.77 -0.05 10.43
CA ALA A 222 -16.95 -1.05 11.48
C ALA A 222 -16.55 -2.45 11.03
N GLY A 223 -17.05 -2.90 9.87
CA GLY A 223 -16.70 -4.21 9.31
C GLY A 223 -15.23 -4.32 8.93
N THR A 224 -14.59 -3.22 8.54
CA THR A 224 -13.15 -3.19 8.24
C THR A 224 -12.33 -3.33 9.52
N LEU A 225 -12.71 -2.65 10.59
CA LEU A 225 -12.02 -2.72 11.88
C LEU A 225 -12.15 -4.09 12.54
N THR A 226 -13.33 -4.71 12.54
CA THR A 226 -13.50 -6.07 13.08
C THR A 226 -12.60 -7.08 12.35
N ARG A 227 -12.42 -6.94 11.02
CA ARG A 227 -11.51 -7.77 10.25
C ARG A 227 -10.04 -7.51 10.60
N CYS A 228 -9.68 -6.26 10.87
CA CYS A 228 -8.35 -5.90 11.37
C CYS A 228 -8.11 -6.54 12.74
N GLU A 229 -9.05 -6.40 13.67
CA GLU A 229 -8.97 -6.96 15.02
C GLU A 229 -8.80 -8.48 15.00
N ALA A 230 -9.66 -9.20 14.27
CA ALA A 230 -9.54 -10.64 14.11
C ALA A 230 -8.20 -11.06 13.48
N TYR A 231 -7.67 -10.27 12.55
CA TYR A 231 -6.37 -10.54 11.96
C TYR A 231 -5.23 -10.30 12.95
N LEU A 232 -5.21 -9.15 13.65
CA LEU A 232 -4.22 -8.84 14.67
C LEU A 232 -4.18 -9.91 15.76
N ASP A 233 -5.36 -10.37 16.19
CA ASP A 233 -5.54 -11.46 17.14
C ASP A 233 -4.88 -12.75 16.64
N SER A 234 -5.23 -13.18 15.41
CA SER A 234 -4.67 -14.39 14.79
C SER A 234 -3.15 -14.35 14.59
N GLN A 235 -2.56 -13.14 14.54
CA GLN A 235 -1.13 -12.94 14.33
C GLN A 235 -0.36 -12.72 15.65
N GLY A 236 -1.03 -12.80 16.80
CA GLY A 236 -0.41 -12.68 18.12
C GLY A 236 -0.06 -11.25 18.52
N PHE A 237 -0.75 -10.24 18.00
CA PHE A 237 -0.56 -8.84 18.45
C PHE A 237 -1.17 -8.58 19.83
N PHE A 238 -2.10 -9.43 20.28
CA PHE A 238 -2.71 -9.32 21.60
C PHE A 238 -2.13 -10.39 22.53
N THR A 239 -1.72 -9.98 23.72
CA THR A 239 -1.39 -10.91 24.81
C THR A 239 -2.69 -11.40 25.43
N HIS A 240 -3.09 -12.63 25.12
CA HIS A 240 -4.13 -13.28 25.90
C HIS A 240 -3.54 -13.79 27.20
N GLU A 241 -3.89 -13.16 28.32
CA GLU A 241 -3.76 -13.89 29.59
C GLU A 241 -4.62 -15.16 29.48
N PRO A 242 -4.09 -16.35 29.79
CA PRO A 242 -4.88 -17.56 29.79
C PRO A 242 -6.02 -17.39 30.79
N ARG A 243 -7.24 -17.23 30.30
CA ARG A 243 -8.43 -17.24 31.16
C ARG A 243 -8.45 -18.58 31.90
N PRO A 244 -8.47 -18.61 33.24
CA PRO A 244 -8.60 -19.86 33.97
C PRO A 244 -9.86 -20.57 33.48
N ILE A 245 -9.68 -21.80 33.01
CA ILE A 245 -10.81 -22.66 32.63
C ILE A 245 -11.55 -22.98 33.92
N GLU A 246 -12.62 -22.25 34.22
CA GLU A 246 -13.55 -22.63 35.27
C GLU A 246 -14.20 -23.96 34.88
N ARG A 247 -13.68 -25.05 35.44
CA ARG A 247 -14.30 -26.38 35.40
C ARG A 247 -15.55 -26.42 36.29
N SER A 248 -16.54 -25.57 36.05
CA SER A 248 -17.78 -25.54 36.83
C SER A 248 -19.03 -25.56 35.94
N ALA A 249 -19.19 -26.60 35.13
CA ALA A 249 -20.49 -26.91 34.51
C ALA A 249 -20.71 -28.40 34.16
N GLN A 250 -19.99 -29.34 34.79
CA GLN A 250 -20.21 -30.78 34.56
C GLN A 250 -20.65 -31.57 35.79
N LYS A 251 -20.79 -30.95 36.97
CA LYS A 251 -21.26 -31.63 38.20
C LYS A 251 -22.76 -31.49 38.50
N SER A 252 -23.52 -30.67 37.76
CA SER A 252 -24.98 -30.52 38.01
C SER A 252 -25.87 -31.43 37.15
N LEU A 253 -25.34 -32.06 36.10
CA LEU A 253 -26.10 -32.94 35.20
C LEU A 253 -26.03 -34.44 35.55
N SER A 254 -25.19 -34.83 36.49
CA SER A 254 -25.12 -36.22 36.98
C SER A 254 -25.96 -36.48 38.23
N ARG A 255 -26.46 -35.44 38.92
CA ARG A 255 -27.25 -35.58 40.16
C ARG A 255 -28.77 -35.65 39.94
N THR A 256 -29.28 -35.22 38.79
CA THR A 256 -30.73 -35.23 38.49
C THR A 256 -31.23 -36.49 37.81
N ARG A 257 -30.36 -37.48 37.54
CA ARG A 257 -30.74 -38.74 36.88
C ARG A 257 -30.98 -39.92 37.85
N GLU A 258 -30.52 -39.84 39.09
CA GLU A 258 -30.70 -40.92 40.08
C GLU A 258 -31.96 -40.76 40.95
N GLU A 259 -32.55 -39.56 41.07
CA GLU A 259 -33.73 -39.32 41.94
C GLU A 259 -35.09 -39.40 41.21
N ARG A 260 -35.15 -39.90 39.97
CA ARG A 260 -36.42 -40.05 39.21
C ARG A 260 -36.85 -41.50 38.91
N VAL A 261 -36.32 -42.48 39.65
CA VAL A 261 -36.66 -43.90 39.45
C VAL A 261 -37.40 -44.55 40.63
N GLU A 262 -37.64 -43.86 41.75
CA GLU A 262 -38.32 -44.46 42.93
C GLU A 262 -39.49 -43.63 43.52
N ALA A 263 -40.41 -43.13 42.68
CA ALA A 263 -41.71 -42.64 43.16
C ALA A 263 -42.84 -42.95 42.18
#